data_AF-A0A3C1I119-F1
#
_entry.id   AF-A0A3C1I119-F1
#
_cell.length_a   1.000
_cell.length_b   1.000
_cell.length_c   1.000
_cell.angle_alpha   90.00
_cell.angle_beta   90.00
_cell.angle_gamma   90.00
#
_symmetry.space_group_name_H-M   'P 1'
#
loop_
_entity.id
_entity.type
_entity.pdbx_description
1 polymer ?
#
loop_
_entity_poly.entity_id
_entity_poly.type
_entity_poly.pdbx_seq_one_letter_code
_entity_poly.pdbx_strand_id
1 'polypeptide(L)' 'MTNLLTVTCDNCYQITKVVFKKRYLPKSIKETYFNCQECNKHYTSFVTDKKVRDLQKKIGRLK' A
#
# COMPACT_ATOMS: atom_id res chain seq x y z
N MET A 1 -11.85 9.91 -17.15
CA MET A 1 -12.35 8.55 -16.83
C MET A 1 -11.41 7.93 -15.81
N THR A 2 -11.79 7.88 -14.55
CA THR A 2 -11.03 7.15 -13.51
C THR A 2 -11.44 5.68 -13.59
N ASN A 3 -10.54 4.82 -14.10
CA ASN A 3 -10.77 3.38 -14.12
C ASN A 3 -11.01 2.89 -12.68
N LEU A 4 -12.17 2.27 -12.43
CA LEU A 4 -12.43 1.58 -11.18
C LEU A 4 -11.62 0.28 -11.17
N LEU A 5 -10.67 0.16 -10.23
CA LEU A 5 -9.97 -1.09 -9.97
C LEU A 5 -10.83 -1.95 -9.04
N THR A 6 -11.22 -3.13 -9.49
CA THR A 6 -11.96 -4.13 -8.70
C THR A 6 -11.15 -5.41 -8.57
N VAL A 7 -11.28 -6.10 -7.43
CA VAL A 7 -10.59 -7.36 -7.16
C VAL A 7 -11.49 -8.29 -6.34
N THR A 8 -11.33 -9.59 -6.51
CA THR A 8 -11.97 -10.60 -5.65
C THR A 8 -11.21 -10.72 -4.34
N CYS A 9 -11.91 -10.58 -3.22
CA CYS A 9 -11.34 -10.78 -1.89
C CYS A 9 -11.04 -12.26 -1.64
N ASP A 10 -9.83 -12.60 -1.18
CA ASP A 10 -9.45 -13.99 -0.89
C ASP A 10 -10.12 -14.56 0.38
N ASN A 11 -10.76 -13.70 1.19
CA ASN A 11 -11.30 -14.07 2.49
C ASN A 11 -12.81 -14.27 2.49
N CYS A 12 -13.55 -13.37 1.83
CA CYS A 12 -15.01 -13.49 1.70
C CYS A 12 -15.46 -13.81 0.28
N TYR A 13 -14.53 -13.91 -0.68
CA TYR A 13 -14.78 -14.24 -2.09
C TYR A 13 -15.71 -13.26 -2.83
N GLN A 14 -16.03 -12.12 -2.23
CA GLN A 14 -16.80 -11.04 -2.85
C GLN A 14 -15.91 -10.10 -3.66
N ILE A 15 -16.48 -9.49 -4.70
CA ILE A 15 -15.82 -8.45 -5.48
C ILE A 15 -15.81 -7.15 -4.67
N THR A 16 -14.65 -6.52 -4.57
CA THR A 16 -14.52 -5.26 -3.84
C THR A 16 -13.78 -4.21 -4.66
N LYS A 17 -14.12 -2.94 -4.42
CA LYS A 17 -13.45 -1.80 -5.04
C LYS A 17 -12.14 -1.52 -4.32
N VAL A 18 -11.05 -1.45 -5.05
CA VAL A 18 -9.74 -1.10 -4.52
C VAL A 18 -9.65 0.41 -4.37
N VAL A 19 -9.86 0.90 -3.15
CA VAL A 19 -9.64 2.31 -2.80
C VAL A 19 -8.37 2.41 -1.97
N PHE A 20 -7.27 2.82 -2.62
CA PHE A 20 -5.99 2.99 -1.94
C PHE A 20 -6.06 4.12 -0.90
N LYS A 21 -5.68 3.78 0.33
CA LYS A 21 -5.51 4.68 1.46
C LYS A 21 -4.05 4.69 1.87
N LYS A 22 -3.58 5.82 2.38
CA LYS A 22 -2.22 5.97 2.89
C LYS A 22 -2.27 6.14 4.40
N ARG A 23 -1.41 5.43 5.14
CA ARG A 23 -1.18 5.69 6.56
C ARG A 23 0.30 5.74 6.89
N TYR A 24 0.62 6.48 7.94
CA TYR A 24 1.95 6.48 8.52
C TYR A 24 2.02 5.37 9.58
N LEU A 25 2.99 4.48 9.39
CA LEU A 25 3.39 3.51 10.38
C LEU A 25 4.55 4.07 11.22
N PRO A 26 4.90 3.43 12.35
CA PRO A 26 6.08 3.80 13.13
C PRO A 26 7.34 3.91 12.26
N LYS A 27 8.30 4.74 12.68
CA LYS A 27 9.56 5.01 11.94
C LYS A 27 9.39 5.73 10.59
N SER A 28 8.33 6.53 10.46
CA SER A 28 8.04 7.34 9.25
C SER A 28 7.83 6.51 7.98
N ILE A 29 7.38 5.28 8.15
CA ILE A 29 7.07 4.38 7.04
C ILE A 29 5.70 4.79 6.48
N LYS A 30 5.63 5.00 5.17
CA LYS A 30 4.35 5.29 4.49
C LYS A 30 3.81 3.99 3.91
N GLU A 31 2.72 3.50 4.44
CA GLU A 31 2.01 2.37 3.88
C GLU A 31 0.87 2.86 3.01
N THR A 32 0.72 2.23 1.85
CA THR A 32 -0.50 2.30 1.06
C THR A 32 -1.18 0.96 1.08
N TYR A 33 -2.45 0.98 1.40
CA TYR A 33 -3.27 -0.20 1.65
C TYR A 33 -4.67 0.01 1.11
N PHE A 34 -5.45 -1.06 1.04
CA PHE A 34 -6.90 -0.97 0.89
C PHE A 34 -7.56 -1.97 1.82
N ASN A 35 -8.84 -1.77 2.10
CA ASN A 35 -9.63 -2.73 2.86
C ASN A 35 -10.73 -3.28 1.96
N CYS A 36 -11.03 -4.57 2.07
CA CYS A 36 -12.24 -5.12 1.48
C CYS A 36 -13.47 -4.42 2.08
N GLN A 37 -14.38 -3.95 1.25
CA GLN A 37 -15.59 -3.24 1.69
C GLN A 37 -16.59 -4.17 2.39
N GLU A 38 -16.54 -5.47 2.11
CA GLU A 38 -17.48 -6.46 2.65
C GLU A 38 -17.02 -7.02 4.00
N CYS A 39 -15.76 -7.48 4.09
CA CYS A 39 -15.25 -8.15 5.29
C CYS A 39 -14.23 -7.32 6.08
N ASN A 40 -13.91 -6.10 5.63
CA ASN A 40 -12.92 -5.21 6.23
C ASN A 40 -11.48 -5.77 6.31
N LYS A 41 -11.18 -6.89 5.64
CA LYS A 41 -9.81 -7.42 5.56
C LYS A 41 -8.87 -6.38 4.97
N HIS A 42 -7.74 -6.19 5.64
CA HIS A 42 -6.72 -5.20 5.30
C HIS A 42 -5.67 -5.79 4.36
N TYR A 43 -5.37 -5.08 3.29
CA TYR A 43 -4.36 -5.47 2.30
C TYR A 43 -3.33 -4.37 2.13
N THR A 44 -2.09 -4.65 2.52
CA THR A 44 -0.93 -3.80 2.28
C THR A 44 -0.52 -3.92 0.81
N SER A 45 -0.52 -2.81 0.08
CA SER A 45 -0.14 -2.77 -1.34
C SER A 45 1.31 -2.36 -1.55
N PHE A 46 1.75 -1.32 -0.86
CA PHE A 46 3.16 -0.91 -0.88
C PHE A 46 3.55 -0.18 0.39
N VAL A 47 4.78 -0.39 0.82
CA VAL A 47 5.36 0.21 2.03
C VAL A 47 6.60 0.98 1.62
N THR A 48 6.65 2.28 1.92
CA THR A 48 7.85 3.08 1.68
C THR A 48 8.67 3.19 2.96
N ASP A 49 9.79 2.47 2.99
CA ASP A 49 10.74 2.53 4.09
C ASP A 49 11.68 3.74 3.93
N LYS A 50 11.76 4.56 4.99
CA LYS A 50 12.72 5.68 5.06
C LYS A 50 14.17 5.18 5.01
N LYS A 51 14.49 4.07 5.67
CA LYS A 51 15.85 3.49 5.72
C LYS A 51 16.30 3.04 4.33
N VAL A 52 15.42 2.40 3.56
CA VAL A 52 15.70 2.02 2.16
C VAL A 52 15.94 3.25 1.29
N ARG A 53 15.10 4.29 1.40
CA ARG A 53 15.32 5.57 0.69
C ARG A 53 16.63 6.25 1.09
N ASP A 54 16.98 6.22 2.37
CA ASP A 54 18.21 6.82 2.88
C ASP A 54 19.46 6.05 2.38
N LEU A 55 19.38 4.71 2.28
CA LEU A 55 20.44 3.87 1.69
C LEU A 55 20.58 4.12 0.18
N GLN A 56 19.48 4.19 -0.56
CA GLN A 56 19.48 4.54 -1.99
C GLN A 56 20.10 5.93 -2.24
N LYS A 57 19.78 6.92 -1.41
CA LYS A 57 20.40 8.25 -1.46
C LYS A 57 21.91 8.20 -1.20
N LYS A 58 22.37 7.38 -0.25
CA LYS A 58 23.80 7.21 0.03
C LYS A 58 24.54 6.61 -1.18
N ILE A 59 23.99 5.57 -1.80
CA ILE A 59 24.56 4.95 -3.01
C ILE A 59 24.64 5.98 -4.16
N GLY A 60 23.60 6.79 -4.37
CA GLY A 60 23.59 7.80 -5.44
C GLY A 60 24.64 8.92 -5.28
N ARG A 61 25.12 9.18 -4.05
CA ARG A 61 26.19 10.16 -3.76
C ARG A 61 27.61 9.62 -3.95
N LEU A 62 27.76 8.31 -4.17
CA LEU A 62 29.03 7.66 -4.46
C LEU A 62 29.33 7.60 -5.98
N LYS A 63 28.49 8.24 -6.80
CA LYS A 63 28.72 8.44 -8.23
C LYS A 63 29.54 9.69 -8.49
#